data_AF-A0A0D6LQA9-F1
#
_entry.id   AF-A0A0D6LQA9-F1
#
_cell.length_a   1.000
_cell.length_b   1.000
_cell.length_c   1.000
_cell.angle_alpha   90.00
_cell.angle_beta   90.00
_cell.angle_gamma   90.00
#
_symmetry.space_group_name_H-M   'P 1'
#
loop_
_entity.id
_entity.type
_entity.pdbx_description
1 polymer ?
#
loop_
_entity_poly.entity_id
_entity_poly.type
_entity_poly.pdbx_seq_one_letter_code
_entity_poly.pdbx_strand_id
1 'polypeptide(L)'
;MAAISSLLRTRLIEMQLGDSILSRYNLLHLLDKGPLGDYLEISARICYPIEEEMVHIMGCLKCSLSGPPLNEGFMGDKIVVFYERKFGLCPYYNNSDPNQPINGGLPQNQTLEDHLDAIRKQIQTEIPDQNFSGLAVIDVEEFRPLYSMNWGQKTVYKKQSKKLIKAKYPNIDADQVEKEAEKAYNEAAKEFFVATITTARKLRPKAKWGYYDYPFCNTNSANADGDYECSTQAKAFNDEMSFIWDATEALFPSIYLSEGFMGDKIVVFYERKFGLCPYYNNSDPNQPINGGLPQNQTLEDHLDAIKKQIQTEIPDQNFSGLAVIDVEEFRPLYSMNWGQKTVYKKQSMELIKAKNPNIDQEQVEKEAEKAYNEAAKKFFVATITTARKLRPNAKWGYYDYPFCNTNSANAEGDYECSTQAKAFNDEMSFIWDAIEALFPSIYLNGKKTSSQNFRFIQVEAKRVANRVETQQKRRVDIYAYSKFEYDPYTNHTSFYEEDDFCNTVKQCADLGISGVVLWSTSKQLKQRCSLIADFMGKKLGPYILNVRNRFEQCREERCTGKGNCILRKPMKE
;
A
#
# COMPACT_ATOMS: atom_id res chain seq x y z
N MET A 1 -40.52 40.80 18.90
CA MET A 1 -41.59 41.07 17.90
C MET A 1 -41.79 39.81 17.09
N ALA A 2 -43.03 39.42 16.81
CA ALA A 2 -43.36 38.07 16.35
C ALA A 2 -44.28 38.06 15.12
N ALA A 3 -44.17 36.97 14.36
CA ALA A 3 -45.17 36.27 13.54
C ALA A 3 -46.39 37.02 12.94
N ILE A 4 -46.58 36.85 11.63
CA ILE A 4 -47.89 36.73 10.97
C ILE A 4 -47.86 35.51 10.03
N SER A 5 -49.00 34.84 9.85
CA SER A 5 -49.12 33.51 9.22
C SER A 5 -50.41 33.34 8.41
N SER A 6 -50.34 32.49 7.37
CA SER A 6 -51.40 31.66 6.75
C SER A 6 -52.55 32.29 5.93
N LEU A 7 -52.91 31.59 4.83
CA LEU A 7 -54.25 31.13 4.35
C LEU A 7 -54.15 30.82 2.82
N LEU A 8 -54.05 29.57 2.34
CA LEU A 8 -55.05 28.48 2.15
C LEU A 8 -55.84 28.45 0.81
N ARG A 9 -55.41 27.54 -0.09
CA ARG A 9 -56.14 26.66 -1.05
C ARG A 9 -57.34 27.15 -1.88
N THR A 10 -57.21 27.01 -3.21
CA THR A 10 -58.02 26.19 -4.16
C THR A 10 -57.35 26.18 -5.55
N ARG A 11 -57.67 25.40 -6.60
CA ARG A 11 -58.69 24.34 -6.88
C ARG A 11 -58.08 23.26 -7.82
N LEU A 12 -58.89 22.38 -8.45
CA LEU A 12 -58.48 21.48 -9.56
C LEU A 12 -59.08 21.91 -10.90
N ILE A 13 -58.41 21.54 -12.02
CA ILE A 13 -59.03 21.08 -13.28
C ILE A 13 -58.17 19.94 -13.87
N GLU A 14 -58.81 18.85 -14.29
CA GLU A 14 -58.20 17.74 -15.05
C GLU A 14 -58.37 17.96 -16.56
N MET A 15 -57.50 17.37 -17.40
CA MET A 15 -57.89 16.91 -18.74
C MET A 15 -57.01 15.76 -19.23
N GLN A 16 -57.62 14.81 -19.93
CA GLN A 16 -57.07 13.52 -20.35
C GLN A 16 -56.62 13.49 -21.82
N LEU A 17 -55.73 12.53 -22.14
CA LEU A 17 -55.66 11.65 -23.33
C LEU A 17 -55.80 12.24 -24.76
N GLY A 18 -54.97 11.78 -25.71
CA GLY A 18 -55.19 12.06 -27.14
C GLY A 18 -54.09 11.65 -28.12
N ASP A 19 -54.15 10.40 -28.58
CA ASP A 19 -53.29 9.69 -29.53
C ASP A 19 -52.94 10.33 -30.91
N SER A 20 -51.67 10.17 -31.31
CA SER A 20 -51.20 9.55 -32.58
C SER A 20 -50.95 10.31 -33.90
N ILE A 21 -50.18 9.60 -34.77
CA ILE A 21 -50.12 9.61 -36.26
C ILE A 21 -49.06 10.52 -36.96
N LEU A 22 -47.99 9.85 -37.46
CA LEU A 22 -47.38 9.87 -38.82
C LEU A 22 -47.07 11.23 -39.52
N SER A 23 -46.06 11.41 -40.38
CA SER A 23 -44.97 10.58 -40.94
C SER A 23 -44.10 11.47 -41.85
N ARG A 24 -42.78 11.20 -41.98
CA ARG A 24 -42.08 11.21 -43.29
C ARG A 24 -40.71 10.53 -43.22
N TYR A 25 -40.34 9.88 -44.33
CA TYR A 25 -39.23 8.95 -44.50
C TYR A 25 -37.97 9.59 -45.12
N ASN A 26 -36.79 9.09 -44.72
CA ASN A 26 -35.76 8.41 -45.56
C ASN A 26 -34.54 8.11 -44.66
N LEU A 27 -34.11 6.86 -44.46
CA LEU A 27 -33.14 6.09 -45.30
C LEU A 27 -31.88 6.92 -45.68
N LEU A 28 -30.63 6.46 -45.52
CA LEU A 28 -30.14 5.09 -45.31
C LEU A 28 -28.67 5.13 -44.81
N HIS A 29 -28.33 4.43 -43.72
CA HIS A 29 -27.14 3.56 -43.63
C HIS A 29 -27.09 2.79 -42.30
N LEU A 30 -26.90 1.47 -42.37
CA LEU A 30 -26.64 0.61 -41.21
C LEU A 30 -25.14 0.59 -40.88
N LEU A 31 -24.78 0.41 -39.60
CA LEU A 31 -24.17 -0.84 -39.09
C LEU A 31 -24.16 -0.89 -37.55
N ASP A 32 -24.38 -2.11 -37.04
CA ASP A 32 -24.25 -2.64 -35.67
C ASP A 32 -24.81 -1.91 -34.43
N LYS A 33 -25.92 -2.49 -33.92
CA LYS A 33 -26.28 -2.50 -32.49
C LYS A 33 -26.18 -3.93 -31.94
N GLY A 34 -25.41 -4.12 -30.88
CA GLY A 34 -25.45 -5.34 -30.05
C GLY A 34 -26.58 -5.31 -29.00
N PRO A 35 -27.04 -6.46 -28.47
CA PRO A 35 -28.26 -6.53 -27.65
C PRO A 35 -28.05 -6.20 -26.16
N LEU A 36 -28.53 -5.03 -25.74
CA LEU A 36 -28.65 -4.59 -24.33
C LEU A 36 -29.90 -5.19 -23.62
N GLY A 37 -30.11 -6.51 -23.76
CA GLY A 37 -31.41 -7.16 -23.51
C GLY A 37 -31.61 -7.90 -22.17
N ASP A 38 -30.56 -8.17 -21.40
CA ASP A 38 -30.59 -9.17 -20.30
C ASP A 38 -30.19 -8.60 -18.91
N TYR A 39 -30.81 -7.50 -18.45
CA TYR A 39 -30.62 -6.93 -17.10
C TYR A 39 -31.94 -6.77 -16.34
N LEU A 40 -31.91 -6.85 -15.01
CA LEU A 40 -33.07 -6.75 -14.10
C LEU A 40 -32.77 -5.86 -12.89
N GLU A 41 -33.81 -5.24 -12.35
CA GLU A 41 -33.74 -4.21 -11.29
C GLU A 41 -33.94 -4.81 -9.89
N ILE A 42 -33.19 -4.34 -8.89
CA ILE A 42 -33.43 -4.62 -7.46
C ILE A 42 -33.36 -3.30 -6.70
N SER A 43 -34.50 -2.82 -6.18
CA SER A 43 -34.60 -1.55 -5.45
C SER A 43 -34.54 -1.74 -3.92
N ALA A 44 -33.81 -0.86 -3.23
CA ALA A 44 -34.05 -0.56 -1.82
C ALA A 44 -33.87 0.95 -1.57
N ARG A 45 -34.75 1.53 -0.75
CA ARG A 45 -34.78 2.98 -0.43
C ARG A 45 -34.06 3.27 0.88
N ILE A 46 -33.37 4.41 0.95
CA ILE A 46 -33.63 5.56 1.86
C ILE A 46 -32.68 6.70 1.44
N CYS A 47 -33.15 7.95 1.47
CA CYS A 47 -32.41 9.12 0.98
C CYS A 47 -31.96 10.03 2.13
N TYR A 48 -30.86 10.78 1.95
CA TYR A 48 -30.76 12.23 2.18
C TYR A 48 -29.57 12.80 1.35
N PRO A 49 -29.58 14.10 0.94
CA PRO A 49 -28.60 14.69 0.02
C PRO A 49 -27.51 15.52 0.73
N ILE A 50 -26.48 15.96 -0.02
CA ILE A 50 -25.87 17.32 -0.02
C ILE A 50 -24.85 17.45 -1.18
N GLU A 51 -25.20 18.32 -2.13
CA GLU A 51 -24.43 19.35 -2.90
C GLU A 51 -23.07 19.06 -3.59
N GLU A 52 -22.62 20.07 -4.35
CA GLU A 52 -21.90 19.98 -5.64
C GLU A 52 -20.40 20.35 -5.60
N GLU A 53 -19.73 20.05 -6.72
CA GLU A 53 -18.52 20.68 -7.30
C GLU A 53 -17.23 20.81 -6.47
N MET A 54 -16.14 20.26 -7.04
CA MET A 54 -15.07 21.11 -7.56
C MET A 54 -14.32 20.44 -8.72
N VAL A 55 -14.16 21.18 -9.82
CA VAL A 55 -13.15 20.92 -10.84
C VAL A 55 -11.81 21.45 -10.35
N HIS A 56 -10.75 20.63 -10.37
CA HIS A 56 -9.37 21.13 -10.32
C HIS A 56 -8.49 20.44 -11.35
N ILE A 57 -7.88 21.26 -12.20
CA ILE A 57 -6.88 20.83 -13.18
C ILE A 57 -5.51 20.93 -12.50
N MET A 58 -4.88 19.80 -12.19
CA MET A 58 -3.44 19.73 -11.93
C MET A 58 -2.81 18.78 -12.94
N GLY A 59 -2.06 19.35 -13.88
CA GLY A 59 -1.36 18.57 -14.89
C GLY A 59 -0.12 17.91 -14.31
N CYS A 60 -0.12 16.59 -14.15
CA CYS A 60 1.11 15.83 -13.96
C CYS A 60 2.06 16.08 -15.15
N LEU A 61 3.22 16.67 -14.87
CA LEU A 61 4.30 16.69 -15.87
C LEU A 61 4.71 15.26 -16.19
N LYS A 62 4.59 14.90 -17.47
CA LYS A 62 5.05 13.62 -18.01
C LYS A 62 6.53 13.40 -17.69
N CYS A 63 6.83 12.45 -16.79
CA CYS A 63 8.19 11.93 -16.65
C CYS A 63 8.53 11.01 -17.84
N SER A 64 8.88 11.63 -18.97
CA SER A 64 9.50 10.96 -20.11
C SER A 64 11.00 11.18 -20.05
N LEU A 65 11.74 10.26 -19.44
CA LEU A 65 13.19 10.12 -19.61
C LEU A 65 13.54 8.66 -19.88
N SER A 66 13.51 8.29 -21.16
CA SER A 66 14.16 7.09 -21.66
C SER A 66 15.67 7.33 -21.73
N GLY A 67 16.44 6.68 -20.87
CA GLY A 67 17.91 6.71 -20.87
C GLY A 67 18.49 5.33 -20.51
N PRO A 68 19.69 4.99 -21.01
CA PRO A 68 20.34 3.72 -20.67
C PRO A 68 20.79 3.69 -19.20
N PRO A 69 21.04 2.50 -18.61
CA PRO A 69 21.41 2.39 -17.20
C PRO A 69 22.81 2.97 -16.97
N LEU A 70 22.91 3.99 -16.12
CA LEU A 70 24.16 4.58 -15.68
C LEU A 70 24.49 4.19 -14.22
N ASN A 71 25.78 4.02 -13.95
CA ASN A 71 26.31 3.63 -12.65
C ASN A 71 26.05 4.70 -11.59
N GLU A 72 25.11 4.44 -10.66
CA GLU A 72 24.99 5.05 -9.33
C GLU A 72 25.32 6.56 -9.19
N GLY A 73 24.78 7.38 -10.11
CA GLY A 73 24.84 8.83 -10.09
C GLY A 73 23.83 9.39 -11.10
N PHE A 74 23.00 10.35 -10.69
CA PHE A 74 22.04 10.99 -11.60
C PHE A 74 22.75 12.14 -12.33
N MET A 75 23.54 11.78 -13.34
CA MET A 75 24.35 12.72 -14.14
C MET A 75 23.74 12.84 -15.55
N GLY A 76 23.08 13.96 -15.85
CA GLY A 76 22.52 14.20 -17.18
C GLY A 76 22.43 15.68 -17.54
N ASP A 77 22.18 15.96 -18.82
CA ASP A 77 22.26 17.30 -19.47
C ASP A 77 21.40 18.42 -18.85
N LYS A 78 20.57 18.10 -17.85
CA LYS A 78 19.66 19.04 -17.17
C LYS A 78 19.76 19.03 -15.66
N ILE A 79 20.16 17.91 -15.05
CA ILE A 79 20.22 17.71 -13.60
C ILE A 79 21.43 16.83 -13.28
N VAL A 80 22.23 17.27 -12.32
CA VAL A 80 23.41 16.56 -11.81
C VAL A 80 23.29 16.45 -10.29
N VAL A 81 23.46 15.26 -9.72
CA VAL A 81 23.33 15.01 -8.27
C VAL A 81 24.63 14.43 -7.70
N PHE A 82 25.16 15.11 -6.68
CA PHE A 82 26.42 14.78 -6.02
C PHE A 82 26.19 14.19 -4.63
N TYR A 83 26.23 12.86 -4.53
CA TYR A 83 26.09 12.12 -3.27
C TYR A 83 27.35 12.22 -2.39
N GLU A 84 27.20 12.58 -1.12
CA GLU A 84 28.27 12.80 -0.13
C GLU A 84 29.30 11.67 0.03
N ARG A 85 28.89 10.41 -0.16
CA ARG A 85 29.83 9.28 -0.12
C ARG A 85 30.77 9.20 -1.31
N LYS A 86 30.49 9.97 -2.37
CA LYS A 86 31.32 10.09 -3.59
C LYS A 86 31.80 11.52 -3.82
N PHE A 87 31.15 12.52 -3.23
CA PHE A 87 31.42 13.94 -3.45
C PHE A 87 32.29 14.57 -2.35
N GLY A 88 33.45 15.10 -2.76
CA GLY A 88 34.44 15.69 -1.88
C GLY A 88 35.00 14.70 -0.86
N LEU A 89 35.49 15.26 0.25
CA LEU A 89 35.87 14.52 1.45
C LEU A 89 34.88 14.82 2.58
N CYS A 90 33.61 14.41 2.42
CA CYS A 90 32.59 14.63 3.44
C CYS A 90 32.91 13.84 4.73
N PRO A 91 32.87 14.47 5.93
CA PRO A 91 33.11 13.78 7.20
C PRO A 91 31.89 12.96 7.62
N TYR A 92 32.08 11.67 7.91
CA TYR A 92 31.00 10.81 8.43
C TYR A 92 31.51 9.66 9.30
N TYR A 93 30.60 8.99 10.01
CA TYR A 93 30.88 7.77 10.78
C TYR A 93 30.27 6.57 10.08
N ASN A 94 31.08 5.58 9.70
CA ASN A 94 30.57 4.39 9.02
C ASN A 94 29.56 3.66 9.91
N ASN A 95 28.33 3.47 9.41
CA ASN A 95 27.19 2.93 10.17
C ASN A 95 26.95 3.63 11.53
N SER A 96 27.29 4.92 11.65
CA SER A 96 27.26 5.70 12.91
C SER A 96 28.15 5.15 14.04
N ASP A 97 29.12 4.27 13.74
CA ASP A 97 30.10 3.78 14.71
C ASP A 97 31.16 4.87 15.00
N PRO A 98 31.26 5.39 16.24
CA PRO A 98 32.24 6.41 16.60
C PRO A 98 33.71 5.98 16.44
N ASN A 99 33.97 4.68 16.30
CA ASN A 99 35.32 4.13 16.10
C ASN A 99 35.70 4.02 14.61
N GLN A 100 34.78 4.33 13.69
CA GLN A 100 35.00 4.30 12.24
C GLN A 100 34.78 5.68 11.59
N PRO A 101 35.56 6.71 11.97
CA PRO A 101 35.51 8.02 11.33
C PRO A 101 36.10 7.96 9.92
N ILE A 102 35.33 8.44 8.94
CA ILE A 102 35.79 8.70 7.57
C ILE A 102 35.94 10.21 7.41
N ASN A 103 37.03 10.64 6.76
CA ASN A 103 37.40 12.07 6.59
C ASN A 103 37.37 12.87 7.91
N GLY A 104 37.80 12.26 9.02
CA GLY A 104 37.82 12.87 10.36
C GLY A 104 36.53 12.73 11.16
N GLY A 105 35.43 12.29 10.54
CA GLY A 105 34.13 11.98 11.19
C GLY A 105 33.31 13.18 11.67
N LEU A 106 33.94 14.31 12.00
CA LEU A 106 33.30 15.59 12.33
C LEU A 106 33.73 16.67 11.35
N PRO A 107 32.88 17.65 11.03
CA PRO A 107 33.31 18.86 10.31
C PRO A 107 34.45 19.59 11.07
N GLN A 108 34.45 19.52 12.40
CA GLN A 108 35.50 20.09 13.27
C GLN A 108 36.89 19.44 13.11
N ASN A 109 36.97 18.25 12.52
CA ASN A 109 38.21 17.48 12.32
C ASN A 109 38.67 17.48 10.85
N GLN A 110 37.95 18.17 9.97
CA GLN A 110 38.07 18.03 8.53
C GLN A 110 38.98 19.14 7.95
N THR A 111 39.95 18.79 7.11
CA THR A 111 40.79 19.78 6.40
C THR A 111 40.01 20.37 5.23
N LEU A 112 39.39 21.54 5.41
CA LEU A 112 38.47 22.11 4.41
C LEU A 112 39.07 22.17 3.00
N GLU A 113 40.32 22.59 2.86
CA GLU A 113 40.95 22.71 1.54
C GLU A 113 41.10 21.37 0.81
N ASP A 114 41.36 20.26 1.52
CA ASP A 114 41.42 18.92 0.90
C ASP A 114 40.05 18.49 0.35
N HIS A 115 38.96 18.85 1.06
CA HIS A 115 37.59 18.66 0.56
C HIS A 115 37.33 19.55 -0.67
N LEU A 116 37.72 20.83 -0.61
CA LEU A 116 37.55 21.76 -1.72
C LEU A 116 38.33 21.33 -2.97
N ASP A 117 39.53 20.75 -2.81
CA ASP A 117 40.31 20.19 -3.91
C ASP A 117 39.69 18.92 -4.51
N ALA A 118 39.07 18.07 -3.68
CA ALA A 118 38.33 16.90 -4.16
C ALA A 118 37.10 17.30 -4.97
N ILE A 119 36.25 18.23 -4.47
CA ILE A 119 35.08 18.69 -5.24
C ILE A 119 35.47 19.46 -6.51
N ARG A 120 36.58 20.22 -6.52
CA ARG A 120 37.07 20.92 -7.73
C ARG A 120 37.33 19.94 -8.86
N LYS A 121 38.02 18.84 -8.57
CA LYS A 121 38.31 17.77 -9.54
C LYS A 121 37.03 17.07 -10.00
N GLN A 122 36.14 16.72 -9.07
CA GLN A 122 34.91 15.99 -9.39
C GLN A 122 33.91 16.83 -10.20
N ILE A 123 33.70 18.11 -9.88
CA ILE A 123 32.83 18.99 -10.70
C ILE A 123 33.39 19.17 -12.11
N GLN A 124 34.72 19.18 -12.27
CA GLN A 124 35.35 19.18 -13.59
C GLN A 124 35.11 17.88 -14.37
N THR A 125 35.04 16.74 -13.70
CA THR A 125 34.76 15.43 -14.31
C THR A 125 33.27 15.22 -14.62
N GLU A 126 32.38 15.45 -13.65
CA GLU A 126 30.94 15.14 -13.75
C GLU A 126 30.15 16.20 -14.54
N ILE A 127 30.60 17.46 -14.54
CA ILE A 127 30.01 18.55 -15.32
C ILE A 127 31.08 19.13 -16.25
N PRO A 128 31.54 18.43 -17.29
CA PRO A 128 32.67 18.91 -18.11
C PRO A 128 32.35 20.22 -18.85
N ASP A 129 31.09 20.49 -19.19
CA ASP A 129 30.68 21.76 -19.76
C ASP A 129 30.71 22.90 -18.72
N GLN A 130 31.59 23.87 -18.93
CA GLN A 130 31.69 25.08 -18.12
C GLN A 130 30.47 26.00 -18.25
N ASN A 131 29.68 25.85 -19.32
CA ASN A 131 28.46 26.61 -19.56
C ASN A 131 27.18 25.96 -19.02
N PHE A 132 27.28 24.79 -18.38
CA PHE A 132 26.13 24.06 -17.86
C PHE A 132 25.20 24.97 -17.05
N SER A 133 23.94 25.04 -17.49
CA SER A 133 22.89 25.89 -16.91
C SER A 133 21.71 25.10 -16.34
N GLY A 134 21.91 23.81 -16.08
CA GLY A 134 20.94 22.95 -15.43
C GLY A 134 20.94 23.06 -13.90
N LEU A 135 20.24 22.14 -13.25
CA LEU A 135 20.20 22.01 -11.80
C LEU A 135 21.41 21.19 -11.32
N ALA A 136 22.03 21.61 -10.22
CA ALA A 136 23.15 20.89 -9.61
C ALA A 136 22.89 20.73 -8.11
N VAL A 137 22.63 19.50 -7.69
CA VAL A 137 22.20 19.17 -6.32
C VAL A 137 23.38 18.58 -5.57
N ILE A 138 23.69 19.11 -4.40
CA ILE A 138 24.64 18.54 -3.46
C ILE A 138 23.85 17.81 -2.39
N ASP A 139 24.05 16.51 -2.29
CA ASP A 139 23.29 15.62 -1.42
C ASP A 139 24.17 15.20 -0.24
N VAL A 140 23.99 15.87 0.90
CA VAL A 140 24.75 15.66 2.14
C VAL A 140 23.79 15.27 3.26
N GLU A 141 23.47 13.98 3.30
CA GLU A 141 22.60 13.41 4.31
C GLU A 141 23.35 12.93 5.56
N GLU A 142 24.63 12.54 5.48
CA GLU A 142 25.35 11.90 6.60
C GLU A 142 25.30 12.69 7.93
N PHE A 143 25.48 14.01 7.89
CA PHE A 143 25.37 14.94 9.03
C PHE A 143 24.56 16.19 8.65
N ARG A 144 23.99 16.89 9.64
CA ARG A 144 23.18 18.11 9.39
C ARG A 144 23.90 19.40 9.77
N PRO A 145 23.62 20.55 9.11
CA PRO A 145 24.31 21.83 9.33
C PRO A 145 24.28 22.34 10.77
N LEU A 146 23.20 22.07 11.51
CA LEU A 146 23.04 22.49 12.90
C LEU A 146 23.23 21.30 13.88
N TYR A 147 23.99 21.52 14.94
CA TYR A 147 24.23 20.58 16.04
C TYR A 147 22.92 20.07 16.67
N SER A 148 21.95 20.97 16.83
CA SER A 148 20.59 20.70 17.30
C SER A 148 19.85 19.68 16.39
N MET A 149 20.09 19.70 15.08
CA MET A 149 19.45 18.82 14.09
C MET A 149 20.05 17.40 14.01
N ASN A 150 21.17 17.13 14.68
CA ASN A 150 21.87 15.84 14.61
C ASN A 150 21.30 14.81 15.62
N TRP A 151 20.02 14.46 15.43
CA TRP A 151 19.27 13.47 16.21
C TRP A 151 19.24 12.06 15.58
N GLY A 152 18.66 11.09 16.29
CA GLY A 152 18.54 9.70 15.82
C GLY A 152 19.91 9.05 15.65
N GLN A 153 20.17 8.38 14.52
CA GLN A 153 21.50 7.81 14.23
C GLN A 153 22.60 8.89 14.21
N LYS A 154 22.28 10.13 13.86
CA LYS A 154 23.20 11.28 13.83
C LYS A 154 23.61 11.79 15.22
N THR A 155 23.07 11.21 16.30
CA THR A 155 23.50 11.52 17.68
C THR A 155 25.01 11.25 17.89
N VAL A 156 25.65 10.42 17.04
CA VAL A 156 27.11 10.22 17.06
C VAL A 156 27.88 11.55 16.91
N TYR A 157 27.47 12.45 16.01
CA TYR A 157 28.15 13.73 15.80
C TYR A 157 28.11 14.60 17.06
N LYS A 158 26.96 14.65 17.76
CA LYS A 158 26.83 15.35 19.05
C LYS A 158 27.74 14.77 20.13
N LYS A 159 27.79 13.43 20.24
CA LYS A 159 28.65 12.74 21.21
C LYS A 159 30.14 12.96 20.94
N GLN A 160 30.58 12.92 19.68
CA GLN A 160 31.99 13.07 19.34
C GLN A 160 32.44 14.54 19.39
N SER A 161 31.60 15.51 19.02
CA SER A 161 31.90 16.94 19.23
C SER A 161 32.16 17.24 20.71
N LYS A 162 31.31 16.73 21.62
CA LYS A 162 31.54 16.85 23.07
C LYS A 162 32.81 16.17 23.55
N LYS A 163 33.16 14.99 23.00
CA LYS A 163 34.41 14.30 23.32
C LYS A 163 35.63 15.12 22.87
N LEU A 164 35.57 15.74 21.69
CA LEU A 164 36.61 16.63 21.15
C LEU A 164 36.82 17.86 22.05
N ILE A 165 35.73 18.53 22.42
CA ILE A 165 35.77 19.69 23.34
C ILE A 165 36.28 19.30 24.72
N LYS A 166 35.81 18.19 25.32
CA LYS A 166 36.29 17.73 26.63
C LYS A 166 37.78 17.34 26.60
N ALA A 167 38.28 16.81 25.49
CA ALA A 167 39.70 16.52 25.31
C ALA A 167 40.55 17.81 25.22
N LYS A 168 40.04 18.84 24.53
CA LYS A 168 40.69 20.17 24.42
C LYS A 168 40.66 20.95 25.73
N TYR A 169 39.57 20.82 26.50
CA TYR A 169 39.35 21.51 27.77
C TYR A 169 38.93 20.51 28.87
N PRO A 170 39.88 19.83 29.54
CA PRO A 170 39.57 18.80 30.54
C PRO A 170 38.82 19.30 31.78
N ASN A 171 38.96 20.58 32.11
CA ASN A 171 38.51 21.15 33.39
C ASN A 171 37.15 21.87 33.33
N ILE A 172 36.53 22.00 32.16
CA ILE A 172 35.18 22.61 32.04
C ILE A 172 34.07 21.62 32.39
N ASP A 173 32.94 22.14 32.89
CA ASP A 173 31.78 21.33 33.30
C ASP A 173 30.97 20.77 32.10
N ALA A 174 29.94 19.96 32.38
CA ALA A 174 29.16 19.30 31.34
C ALA A 174 28.33 20.27 30.48
N ASP A 175 27.81 21.36 31.06
CA ASP A 175 26.99 22.35 30.35
C ASP A 175 27.87 23.26 29.49
N GLN A 176 29.06 23.59 29.98
CA GLN A 176 30.11 24.25 29.20
C GLN A 176 30.56 23.38 28.03
N VAL A 177 30.73 22.06 28.23
CA VAL A 177 31.08 21.13 27.15
C VAL A 177 29.98 21.07 26.08
N GLU A 178 28.68 21.02 26.46
CA GLU A 178 27.59 21.04 25.47
C GLU A 178 27.58 22.33 24.66
N LYS A 179 27.69 23.50 25.31
CA LYS A 179 27.66 24.82 24.65
C LYS A 179 28.84 25.03 23.70
N GLU A 180 30.06 24.71 24.14
CA GLU A 180 31.25 24.84 23.28
C GLU A 180 31.25 23.78 22.15
N ALA A 181 30.66 22.60 22.37
CA ALA A 181 30.51 21.57 21.33
C ALA A 181 29.47 21.95 20.27
N GLU A 182 28.36 22.56 20.68
CA GLU A 182 27.36 23.13 19.78
C GLU A 182 27.95 24.26 18.94
N LYS A 183 28.59 25.23 19.59
CA LYS A 183 29.22 26.38 18.91
C LYS A 183 30.27 25.92 17.90
N ALA A 184 31.26 25.13 18.32
CA ALA A 184 32.35 24.68 17.45
C ALA A 184 31.86 23.77 16.32
N TYR A 185 30.81 22.98 16.55
CA TYR A 185 30.18 22.19 15.48
C TYR A 185 29.47 23.08 14.47
N ASN A 186 28.63 24.01 14.91
CA ASN A 186 27.88 24.91 14.04
C ASN A 186 28.80 25.81 13.21
N GLU A 187 29.89 26.32 13.81
CA GLU A 187 30.91 27.10 13.09
C GLU A 187 31.56 26.27 11.97
N ALA A 188 32.06 25.07 12.27
CA ALA A 188 32.73 24.21 11.29
C ALA A 188 31.76 23.67 10.21
N ALA A 189 30.53 23.29 10.58
CA ALA A 189 29.52 22.83 9.64
C ALA A 189 29.07 23.95 8.71
N LYS A 190 28.85 25.17 9.23
CA LYS A 190 28.55 26.35 8.40
C LYS A 190 29.67 26.65 7.41
N GLU A 191 30.92 26.63 7.85
CA GLU A 191 32.08 26.85 6.98
C GLU A 191 32.13 25.80 5.86
N PHE A 192 31.96 24.53 6.20
CA PHE A 192 31.91 23.41 5.25
C PHE A 192 30.82 23.59 4.18
N PHE A 193 29.55 23.76 4.58
CA PHE A 193 28.43 23.89 3.64
C PHE A 193 28.59 25.14 2.75
N VAL A 194 28.96 26.30 3.31
CA VAL A 194 29.11 27.54 2.53
C VAL A 194 30.29 27.46 1.57
N ALA A 195 31.46 26.97 2.00
CA ALA A 195 32.65 26.90 1.15
C ALA A 195 32.49 25.90 0.00
N THR A 196 31.84 24.76 0.27
CA THR A 196 31.56 23.70 -0.72
C THR A 196 30.70 24.23 -1.85
N ILE A 197 29.51 24.77 -1.56
CA ILE A 197 28.61 25.29 -2.60
C ILE A 197 29.15 26.56 -3.28
N THR A 198 29.86 27.42 -2.55
CA THR A 198 30.51 28.61 -3.15
C THR A 198 31.60 28.21 -4.15
N THR A 199 32.37 27.17 -3.85
CA THR A 199 33.37 26.62 -4.77
C THR A 199 32.70 25.99 -6.00
N ALA A 200 31.60 25.26 -5.80
CA ALA A 200 30.81 24.68 -6.89
C ALA A 200 30.22 25.76 -7.82
N ARG A 201 29.62 26.82 -7.26
CA ARG A 201 29.10 27.99 -8.00
C ARG A 201 30.20 28.70 -8.80
N LYS A 202 31.41 28.86 -8.25
CA LYS A 202 32.56 29.44 -8.97
C LYS A 202 32.98 28.61 -10.18
N LEU A 203 32.88 27.28 -10.09
CA LEU A 203 33.22 26.37 -11.19
C LEU A 203 32.13 26.33 -12.27
N ARG A 204 30.85 26.32 -11.89
CA ARG A 204 29.71 26.30 -12.83
C ARG A 204 28.75 27.45 -12.52
N PRO A 205 29.09 28.69 -12.91
CA PRO A 205 28.35 29.90 -12.51
C PRO A 205 26.99 30.07 -13.19
N LYS A 206 26.71 29.30 -14.25
CA LYS A 206 25.40 29.28 -14.92
C LYS A 206 24.43 28.25 -14.32
N ALA A 207 24.94 27.29 -13.55
CA ALA A 207 24.15 26.22 -12.98
C ALA A 207 23.42 26.67 -11.71
N LYS A 208 22.24 26.08 -11.48
CA LYS A 208 21.44 26.35 -10.29
C LYS A 208 21.75 25.32 -9.20
N TRP A 209 22.69 25.73 -8.35
CA TRP A 209 23.22 24.96 -7.23
C TRP A 209 22.33 25.03 -5.98
N GLY A 210 22.20 23.91 -5.28
CA GLY A 210 21.55 23.84 -3.97
C GLY A 210 21.83 22.54 -3.23
N TYR A 211 21.36 22.45 -1.98
CA TYR A 211 21.46 21.23 -1.16
C TYR A 211 20.11 20.49 -1.13
N TYR A 212 20.16 19.16 -1.24
CA TYR A 212 19.01 18.29 -1.02
C TYR A 212 18.54 18.31 0.45
N ASP A 213 17.24 18.09 0.68
CA ASP A 213 16.54 18.17 1.99
C ASP A 213 16.42 19.59 2.58
N TYR A 214 16.72 20.63 1.78
CA TYR A 214 16.69 22.03 2.23
C TYR A 214 15.86 22.94 1.28
N PRO A 215 14.87 23.72 1.79
CA PRO A 215 14.51 23.92 3.20
C PRO A 215 13.94 22.66 3.87
N PHE A 216 14.31 22.49 5.15
CA PHE A 216 13.94 21.33 5.94
C PHE A 216 12.47 21.43 6.37
N CYS A 217 11.73 20.34 6.22
CA CYS A 217 10.36 20.22 6.70
C CYS A 217 10.17 18.84 7.35
N ASN A 218 9.31 18.74 8.37
CA ASN A 218 8.99 17.44 8.96
C ASN A 218 8.11 16.62 8.01
N THR A 219 8.35 15.31 7.90
CA THR A 219 7.67 14.34 7.01
C THR A 219 6.15 14.22 7.16
N ASN A 220 5.55 15.01 8.06
CA ASN A 220 4.14 14.98 8.43
C ASN A 220 3.44 16.32 8.12
N SER A 221 4.02 17.19 7.30
CA SER A 221 3.38 18.42 6.79
C SER A 221 2.38 18.11 5.66
N ALA A 222 1.37 17.29 5.98
CA ALA A 222 0.15 17.02 5.21
C ALA A 222 -0.72 16.00 5.98
N ASN A 223 -0.96 16.25 7.27
CA ASN A 223 -1.83 15.37 8.07
C ASN A 223 -3.28 15.42 7.55
N ALA A 224 -4.09 14.40 7.86
CA ALA A 224 -5.49 14.31 7.43
C ALA A 224 -6.35 15.53 7.83
N ASP A 225 -5.92 16.31 8.83
CA ASP A 225 -6.55 17.54 9.31
C ASP A 225 -6.29 18.78 8.43
N GLY A 226 -5.53 18.66 7.34
CA GLY A 226 -5.27 19.76 6.40
C GLY A 226 -4.20 20.76 6.86
N ASP A 227 -3.30 20.35 7.77
CA ASP A 227 -2.12 21.15 8.12
C ASP A 227 -1.04 21.03 7.03
N TYR A 228 -0.91 22.09 6.23
CA TYR A 228 0.07 22.22 5.14
C TYR A 228 1.37 22.90 5.60
N GLU A 229 1.52 23.25 6.87
CA GLU A 229 2.64 24.02 7.39
C GLU A 229 3.75 23.13 7.94
N CYS A 230 5.02 23.52 7.69
CA CYS A 230 6.14 22.96 8.45
C CYS A 230 6.01 23.36 9.92
N SER A 231 6.35 22.44 10.83
CA SER A 231 6.34 22.69 12.28
C SER A 231 7.15 23.93 12.68
N THR A 232 6.74 24.59 13.76
CA THR A 232 7.46 25.77 14.30
C THR A 232 8.95 25.52 14.52
N GLN A 233 9.32 24.30 14.91
CA GLN A 233 10.72 23.91 15.09
C GLN A 233 11.47 23.78 13.74
N ALA A 234 10.85 23.21 12.71
CA ALA A 234 11.44 23.17 11.37
C ALA A 234 11.62 24.58 10.78
N LYS A 235 10.65 25.48 11.00
CA LYS A 235 10.76 26.90 10.64
C LYS A 235 11.95 27.56 11.34
N ALA A 236 12.08 27.41 12.66
CA ALA A 236 13.22 27.95 13.41
C ALA A 236 14.57 27.41 12.92
N PHE A 237 14.69 26.11 12.57
CA PHE A 237 15.91 25.58 11.96
C PHE A 237 16.20 26.21 10.60
N ASN A 238 15.18 26.45 9.77
CA ASN A 238 15.38 27.13 8.49
C ASN A 238 15.81 28.60 8.67
N ASP A 239 15.31 29.29 9.71
CA ASP A 239 15.74 30.65 10.05
C ASP A 239 17.22 30.66 10.51
N GLU A 240 17.64 29.71 11.34
CA GLU A 240 19.04 29.51 11.77
C GLU A 240 19.98 29.13 10.59
N MET A 241 19.45 28.45 9.58
CA MET A 241 20.19 28.05 8.36
C MET A 241 20.19 29.12 7.25
N SER A 242 19.94 30.39 7.56
CA SER A 242 19.95 31.49 6.56
C SER A 242 21.19 31.54 5.67
N PHE A 243 22.34 31.15 6.22
CA PHE A 243 23.61 31.05 5.50
C PHE A 243 23.62 30.04 4.34
N ILE A 244 22.71 29.05 4.34
CA ILE A 244 22.51 28.15 3.21
C ILE A 244 21.73 28.88 2.12
N TRP A 245 20.64 29.57 2.46
CA TRP A 245 19.84 30.34 1.50
C TRP A 245 20.70 31.36 0.76
N ASP A 246 21.50 32.14 1.49
CA ASP A 246 22.45 33.12 0.93
C ASP A 246 23.51 32.50 0.00
N ALA A 247 23.88 31.23 0.24
CA ALA A 247 24.92 30.52 -0.50
C ALA A 247 24.41 29.70 -1.68
N THR A 248 23.09 29.47 -1.78
CA THR A 248 22.43 28.67 -2.85
C THR A 248 21.91 29.53 -4.01
N GLU A 249 21.60 28.87 -5.13
CA GLU A 249 20.94 29.46 -6.31
C GLU A 249 19.55 28.86 -6.58
N ALA A 250 19.26 27.70 -5.97
CA ALA A 250 18.00 26.98 -6.00
C ALA A 250 17.82 26.17 -4.71
N LEU A 251 16.57 25.89 -4.35
CA LEU A 251 16.19 25.11 -3.17
C LEU A 251 15.72 23.71 -3.62
N PHE A 252 16.07 22.68 -2.86
CA PHE A 252 15.72 21.29 -3.16
C PHE A 252 15.12 20.62 -1.91
N PRO A 253 13.92 21.06 -1.47
CA PRO A 253 13.24 20.46 -0.33
C PRO A 253 12.92 18.99 -0.62
N SER A 254 12.97 18.14 0.39
CA SER A 254 12.55 16.74 0.25
C SER A 254 11.02 16.66 0.25
N ILE A 255 10.45 16.25 -0.88
CA ILE A 255 9.01 16.03 -1.05
C ILE A 255 8.79 14.53 -1.28
N TYR A 256 8.66 13.77 -0.19
CA TYR A 256 8.20 12.39 -0.25
C TYR A 256 6.67 12.35 -0.24
N LEU A 257 6.08 11.96 -1.37
CA LEU A 257 4.70 11.48 -1.39
C LEU A 257 4.66 10.13 -0.68
N SER A 258 4.06 10.07 0.51
CA SER A 258 3.75 8.81 1.17
C SER A 258 2.56 8.14 0.48
N GLU A 259 2.79 7.57 -0.71
CA GLU A 259 1.99 6.43 -1.17
C GLU A 259 2.29 5.23 -0.27
N GLY A 260 1.74 5.29 0.95
CA GLY A 260 1.78 4.18 1.89
C GLY A 260 1.13 2.97 1.25
N PHE A 261 1.78 1.81 1.35
CA PHE A 261 1.16 0.53 0.97
C PHE A 261 -0.15 0.28 1.75
N MET A 262 -0.28 0.89 2.92
CA MET A 262 -1.51 1.05 3.68
C MET A 262 -2.00 2.49 3.44
N GLY A 263 -3.18 2.65 2.85
CA GLY A 263 -3.71 3.94 2.42
C GLY A 263 -5.20 4.09 2.70
N ASP A 264 -5.78 5.22 2.30
CA ASP A 264 -7.17 5.60 2.60
C ASP A 264 -8.24 4.73 1.90
N LYS A 265 -7.86 3.91 0.91
CA LYS A 265 -8.76 2.98 0.21
C LYS A 265 -8.62 1.52 0.65
N ILE A 266 -7.41 1.06 0.98
CA ILE A 266 -7.12 -0.34 1.30
C ILE A 266 -5.92 -0.45 2.23
N VAL A 267 -6.03 -1.38 3.19
CA VAL A 267 -4.98 -1.76 4.13
C VAL A 267 -4.93 -3.29 4.21
N VAL A 268 -3.73 -3.88 4.13
CA VAL A 268 -3.51 -5.33 4.14
C VAL A 268 -2.54 -5.72 5.25
N PHE A 269 -2.98 -6.62 6.12
CA PHE A 269 -2.27 -7.08 7.31
C PHE A 269 -1.73 -8.51 7.12
N TYR A 270 -0.46 -8.63 6.73
CA TYR A 270 0.22 -9.91 6.58
C TYR A 270 0.53 -10.57 7.94
N GLU A 271 0.18 -11.84 8.10
CA GLU A 271 0.27 -12.58 9.37
C GLU A 271 1.65 -12.63 10.02
N ARG A 272 2.74 -12.62 9.24
CA ARG A 272 4.11 -12.56 9.79
C ARG A 272 4.47 -11.22 10.45
N LYS A 273 3.62 -10.19 10.30
CA LYS A 273 3.76 -8.87 10.92
C LYS A 273 2.55 -8.49 11.78
N PHE A 274 1.38 -9.07 11.53
CA PHE A 274 0.13 -8.71 12.17
C PHE A 274 -0.16 -9.53 13.43
N GLY A 275 -0.19 -8.84 14.57
CA GLY A 275 -0.35 -9.44 15.88
C GLY A 275 0.76 -10.44 16.22
N LEU A 276 0.41 -11.41 17.06
CA LEU A 276 1.23 -12.57 17.36
C LEU A 276 0.63 -13.81 16.69
N CYS A 277 0.68 -13.90 15.36
CA CYS A 277 0.15 -15.05 14.65
C CYS A 277 1.01 -16.31 14.92
N PRO A 278 0.43 -17.46 15.31
CA PRO A 278 1.19 -18.70 15.52
C PRO A 278 1.56 -19.37 14.19
N TYR A 279 2.84 -19.69 13.99
CA TYR A 279 3.30 -20.44 12.82
C TYR A 279 4.59 -21.22 13.07
N TYR A 280 4.91 -22.15 12.17
CA TYR A 280 6.20 -22.86 12.15
C TYR A 280 7.07 -22.30 11.03
N ASN A 281 8.22 -21.72 11.35
CA ASN A 281 9.08 -21.12 10.33
C ASN A 281 9.54 -22.19 9.32
N ASN A 282 9.31 -21.96 8.03
CA ASN A 282 9.53 -22.94 6.95
C ASN A 282 8.85 -24.30 7.18
N SER A 283 7.76 -24.36 7.96
CA SER A 283 7.09 -25.58 8.42
C SER A 283 7.98 -26.53 9.25
N ASP A 284 9.08 -26.04 9.82
CA ASP A 284 9.95 -26.80 10.74
C ASP A 284 9.33 -26.83 12.15
N PRO A 285 8.96 -28.00 12.70
CA PRO A 285 8.39 -28.12 14.05
C PRO A 285 9.34 -27.62 15.15
N ASN A 286 10.64 -27.54 14.90
CA ASN A 286 11.64 -27.04 15.86
C ASN A 286 11.74 -25.50 15.87
N GLN A 287 11.03 -24.80 14.98
CA GLN A 287 10.99 -23.34 14.89
C GLN A 287 9.56 -22.78 15.09
N PRO A 288 8.90 -23.04 16.22
CA PRO A 288 7.61 -22.45 16.54
C PRO A 288 7.76 -20.95 16.83
N ILE A 289 7.02 -20.12 16.09
CA ILE A 289 6.83 -18.70 16.36
C ILE A 289 5.47 -18.51 17.01
N ASN A 290 5.42 -17.69 18.07
CA ASN A 290 4.22 -17.47 18.89
C ASN A 290 3.54 -18.79 19.30
N GLY A 291 4.31 -19.79 19.74
CA GLY A 291 3.79 -21.10 20.18
C GLY A 291 3.45 -22.08 19.05
N GLY A 292 3.50 -21.68 17.78
CA GLY A 292 3.35 -22.53 16.59
C GLY A 292 1.93 -23.02 16.28
N LEU A 293 1.06 -23.14 17.27
CA LEU A 293 -0.32 -23.62 17.15
C LEU A 293 -1.31 -22.62 17.77
N PRO A 294 -2.54 -22.47 17.22
CA PRO A 294 -3.56 -21.59 17.78
C PRO A 294 -3.99 -22.00 19.21
N GLN A 295 -3.90 -23.29 19.56
CA GLN A 295 -4.16 -23.81 20.90
C GLN A 295 -2.95 -23.76 21.86
N ASN A 296 -1.83 -23.16 21.44
CA ASN A 296 -0.58 -23.09 22.20
C ASN A 296 0.00 -21.66 22.27
N GLN A 297 -0.84 -20.65 22.07
CA GLN A 297 -0.50 -19.22 22.05
C GLN A 297 -1.43 -18.40 22.95
N THR A 298 -0.94 -17.30 23.50
CA THR A 298 -1.74 -16.39 24.34
C THR A 298 -2.58 -15.46 23.44
N LEU A 299 -3.87 -15.77 23.32
CA LEU A 299 -4.78 -14.98 22.47
C LEU A 299 -4.84 -13.51 22.91
N GLU A 300 -4.79 -13.24 24.21
CA GLU A 300 -4.81 -11.90 24.78
C GLU A 300 -3.61 -11.06 24.30
N ASP A 301 -2.40 -11.63 24.28
CA ASP A 301 -1.19 -10.95 23.79
C ASP A 301 -1.28 -10.67 22.28
N HIS A 302 -1.83 -11.61 21.50
CA HIS A 302 -2.13 -11.39 20.08
C HIS A 302 -3.12 -10.22 19.90
N LEU A 303 -4.21 -10.21 20.68
CA LEU A 303 -5.24 -9.17 20.61
C LEU A 303 -4.72 -7.78 21.03
N ASP A 304 -3.80 -7.71 22.00
CA ASP A 304 -3.16 -6.46 22.40
C ASP A 304 -2.11 -5.96 21.39
N ALA A 305 -1.44 -6.87 20.68
CA ALA A 305 -0.57 -6.53 19.57
C ALA A 305 -1.35 -5.95 18.38
N ILE A 306 -2.43 -6.60 17.92
CA ILE A 306 -3.23 -6.08 16.80
C ILE A 306 -3.90 -4.74 17.12
N LYS A 307 -4.32 -4.49 18.38
CA LYS A 307 -4.92 -3.19 18.76
C LYS A 307 -3.98 -2.04 18.48
N LYS A 308 -2.72 -2.17 18.93
CA LYS A 308 -1.67 -1.16 18.73
C LYS A 308 -1.36 -0.98 17.24
N GLN A 309 -1.24 -2.07 16.50
CA GLN A 309 -0.96 -2.02 15.06
C GLN A 309 -2.10 -1.38 14.26
N ILE A 310 -3.37 -1.74 14.49
CA ILE A 310 -4.50 -1.11 13.80
C ILE A 310 -4.58 0.39 14.10
N GLN A 311 -4.23 0.82 15.33
CA GLN A 311 -4.14 2.24 15.67
C GLN A 311 -3.02 2.97 14.92
N THR A 312 -1.91 2.29 14.60
CA THR A 312 -0.78 2.86 13.85
C THR A 312 -1.03 2.87 12.34
N GLU A 313 -1.48 1.74 11.78
CA GLU A 313 -1.60 1.51 10.34
C GLU A 313 -2.90 2.07 9.73
N ILE A 314 -3.95 2.23 10.56
CA ILE A 314 -5.21 2.88 10.18
C ILE A 314 -5.47 4.00 11.20
N PRO A 315 -4.76 5.13 11.17
CA PRO A 315 -4.91 6.16 12.20
C PRO A 315 -6.32 6.78 12.23
N ASP A 316 -6.95 6.95 11.08
CA ASP A 316 -8.34 7.40 10.97
C ASP A 316 -9.31 6.37 11.59
N GLN A 317 -10.08 6.80 12.58
CA GLN A 317 -11.08 5.98 13.25
C GLN A 317 -12.34 5.76 12.39
N ASN A 318 -12.60 6.67 11.44
CA ASN A 318 -13.76 6.63 10.55
C ASN A 318 -13.50 5.84 9.26
N PHE A 319 -12.28 5.34 9.05
CA PHE A 319 -11.83 4.64 7.85
C PHE A 319 -12.87 3.63 7.34
N SER A 320 -13.35 3.87 6.12
CA SER A 320 -14.41 3.10 5.46
C SER A 320 -13.91 2.29 4.26
N GLY A 321 -12.59 2.21 4.07
CA GLY A 321 -11.95 1.42 3.03
C GLY A 321 -11.92 -0.09 3.32
N LEU A 322 -11.16 -0.81 2.50
CA LEU A 322 -10.95 -2.25 2.61
C LEU A 322 -9.90 -2.57 3.67
N ALA A 323 -10.18 -3.49 4.59
CA ALA A 323 -9.26 -3.89 5.64
C ALA A 323 -9.08 -5.41 5.64
N VAL A 324 -7.99 -5.88 5.04
CA VAL A 324 -7.80 -7.31 4.70
C VAL A 324 -6.79 -7.92 5.64
N ILE A 325 -7.18 -8.99 6.32
CA ILE A 325 -6.28 -9.77 7.18
C ILE A 325 -5.82 -10.99 6.39
N ASP A 326 -4.52 -11.10 6.19
CA ASP A 326 -3.92 -12.12 5.35
C ASP A 326 -3.23 -13.17 6.23
N VAL A 327 -3.93 -14.29 6.47
CA VAL A 327 -3.47 -15.41 7.29
C VAL A 327 -3.37 -16.65 6.43
N GLU A 328 -2.23 -16.80 5.76
CA GLU A 328 -1.94 -17.98 4.95
C GLU A 328 -1.21 -19.06 5.74
N GLU A 329 -0.43 -18.75 6.79
CA GLU A 329 0.42 -19.72 7.50
C GLU A 329 -0.31 -21.01 7.96
N PHE A 330 -1.52 -20.90 8.52
CA PHE A 330 -2.39 -22.03 8.89
C PHE A 330 -3.84 -21.82 8.46
N ARG A 331 -4.62 -22.89 8.33
CA ARG A 331 -6.05 -22.81 7.92
C ARG A 331 -7.00 -23.00 9.10
N PRO A 332 -8.21 -22.38 9.10
CA PRO A 332 -9.17 -22.40 10.22
C PRO A 332 -9.64 -23.78 10.68
N LEU A 333 -9.61 -24.79 9.79
CA LEU A 333 -9.99 -26.18 10.10
C LEU A 333 -8.77 -27.11 10.05
N TYR A 334 -8.64 -27.99 11.03
CA TYR A 334 -7.58 -29.01 11.14
C TYR A 334 -7.47 -29.87 9.87
N SER A 335 -8.62 -30.35 9.37
CA SER A 335 -8.78 -31.09 8.12
C SER A 335 -8.25 -30.35 6.88
N MET A 336 -8.21 -29.01 6.90
CA MET A 336 -7.69 -28.19 5.79
C MET A 336 -6.16 -28.04 5.79
N ASN A 337 -5.44 -28.47 6.83
CA ASN A 337 -4.00 -28.26 6.96
C ASN A 337 -3.16 -29.35 6.25
N TRP A 338 -3.37 -29.49 4.94
CA TRP A 338 -2.63 -30.39 4.05
C TRP A 338 -1.36 -29.74 3.45
N GLY A 339 -0.52 -30.58 2.81
CA GLY A 339 0.73 -30.14 2.18
C GLY A 339 1.76 -29.73 3.22
N GLN A 340 2.45 -28.60 3.01
CA GLN A 340 3.40 -28.05 3.99
C GLN A 340 2.75 -27.79 5.37
N LYS A 341 1.44 -27.51 5.39
CA LYS A 341 0.67 -27.27 6.62
C LYS A 341 0.39 -28.53 7.45
N THR A 342 0.82 -29.71 6.99
CA THR A 342 0.71 -30.95 7.77
C THR A 342 1.51 -30.89 9.09
N VAL A 343 2.45 -29.93 9.23
CA VAL A 343 3.09 -29.62 10.52
C VAL A 343 2.07 -29.29 11.62
N TYR A 344 1.03 -28.49 11.32
CA TYR A 344 0.01 -28.11 12.30
C TYR A 344 -0.79 -29.32 12.78
N LYS A 345 -1.12 -30.27 11.88
CA LYS A 345 -1.74 -31.54 12.25
C LYS A 345 -0.86 -32.35 13.21
N LYS A 346 0.39 -32.60 12.81
CA LYS A 346 1.35 -33.40 13.58
C LYS A 346 1.61 -32.81 14.97
N GLN A 347 1.90 -31.52 15.04
CA GLN A 347 2.22 -30.86 16.30
C GLN A 347 0.99 -30.74 17.23
N SER A 348 -0.23 -30.63 16.68
CA SER A 348 -1.45 -30.73 17.49
C SER A 348 -1.56 -32.10 18.17
N MET A 349 -1.25 -33.19 17.46
CA MET A 349 -1.24 -34.54 18.04
C MET A 349 -0.15 -34.73 19.09
N GLU A 350 1.07 -34.25 18.85
CA GLU A 350 2.16 -34.32 19.83
C GLU A 350 1.84 -33.49 21.09
N LEU A 351 1.16 -32.34 20.97
CA LEU A 351 0.70 -31.55 22.11
C LEU A 351 -0.35 -32.29 22.97
N ILE A 352 -1.22 -33.09 22.36
CA ILE A 352 -2.17 -33.95 23.10
C ILE A 352 -1.42 -35.10 23.80
N LYS A 353 -0.52 -35.81 23.08
CA LYS A 353 0.30 -36.89 23.66
C LYS A 353 1.15 -36.43 24.84
N ALA A 354 1.77 -35.26 24.74
CA ALA A 354 2.59 -34.69 25.81
C ALA A 354 1.78 -34.38 27.08
N LYS A 355 0.49 -34.04 26.95
CA LYS A 355 -0.42 -33.80 28.08
C LYS A 355 -1.04 -35.09 28.61
N ASN A 356 -1.32 -36.05 27.73
CA ASN A 356 -1.98 -37.32 28.04
C ASN A 356 -1.14 -38.52 27.54
N PRO A 357 -0.01 -38.92 28.19
CA PRO A 357 0.92 -39.91 27.63
C PRO A 357 0.35 -41.32 27.39
N ASN A 358 -0.76 -41.67 28.06
CA ASN A 358 -1.41 -42.99 27.98
C ASN A 358 -2.68 -43.00 27.10
N ILE A 359 -2.92 -41.94 26.34
CA ILE A 359 -4.09 -41.83 25.44
C ILE A 359 -3.98 -42.83 24.27
N ASP A 360 -5.12 -43.39 23.84
CA ASP A 360 -5.17 -44.22 22.64
C ASP A 360 -4.87 -43.41 21.36
N GLN A 361 -4.18 -44.03 20.40
CA GLN A 361 -3.70 -43.37 19.19
C GLN A 361 -4.83 -42.96 18.22
N GLU A 362 -6.00 -43.62 18.23
CA GLU A 362 -7.18 -43.17 17.47
C GLU A 362 -7.85 -41.96 18.15
N GLN A 363 -7.78 -41.90 19.48
CA GLN A 363 -8.31 -40.79 20.27
C GLN A 363 -7.42 -39.53 20.18
N VAL A 364 -6.10 -39.67 20.01
CA VAL A 364 -5.16 -38.53 19.82
C VAL A 364 -5.61 -37.60 18.69
N GLU A 365 -5.90 -38.14 17.50
CA GLU A 365 -6.24 -37.28 16.34
C GLU A 365 -7.58 -36.57 16.54
N LYS A 366 -8.58 -37.23 17.15
CA LYS A 366 -9.89 -36.63 17.45
C LYS A 366 -9.77 -35.48 18.47
N GLU A 367 -8.96 -35.66 19.51
CA GLU A 367 -8.71 -34.59 20.49
C GLU A 367 -7.85 -33.46 19.92
N ALA A 368 -6.87 -33.77 19.08
CA ALA A 368 -6.04 -32.79 18.39
C ALA A 368 -6.87 -31.94 17.42
N GLU A 369 -7.74 -32.56 16.62
CA GLU A 369 -8.67 -31.89 15.72
C GLU A 369 -9.63 -30.97 16.49
N LYS A 370 -10.26 -31.47 17.56
CA LYS A 370 -11.16 -30.68 18.39
C LYS A 370 -10.44 -29.47 19.00
N ALA A 371 -9.30 -29.68 19.64
CA ALA A 371 -8.53 -28.61 20.29
C ALA A 371 -8.04 -27.56 19.29
N TYR A 372 -7.58 -27.99 18.11
CA TYR A 372 -7.17 -27.10 17.02
C TYR A 372 -8.35 -26.29 16.50
N ASN A 373 -9.46 -26.93 16.13
CA ASN A 373 -10.64 -26.26 15.56
C ASN A 373 -11.25 -25.25 16.54
N GLU A 374 -11.36 -25.60 17.83
CA GLU A 374 -11.84 -24.67 18.86
C GLU A 374 -10.93 -23.44 19.02
N ALA A 375 -9.61 -23.63 19.00
CA ALA A 375 -8.66 -22.53 19.17
C ALA A 375 -8.51 -21.67 17.92
N ALA A 376 -8.47 -22.28 16.73
CA ALA A 376 -8.46 -21.57 15.45
C ALA A 376 -9.73 -20.74 15.28
N LYS A 377 -10.91 -21.30 15.58
CA LYS A 377 -12.18 -20.54 15.60
C LYS A 377 -12.12 -19.34 16.54
N LYS A 378 -11.63 -19.53 17.78
CA LYS A 378 -11.47 -18.42 18.74
C LYS A 378 -10.53 -17.34 18.22
N PHE A 379 -9.38 -17.73 17.66
CA PHE A 379 -8.42 -16.81 17.05
C PHE A 379 -9.04 -15.98 15.93
N PHE A 380 -9.52 -16.62 14.85
CA PHE A 380 -10.07 -15.94 13.69
C PHE A 380 -11.24 -15.00 14.04
N VAL A 381 -12.15 -15.43 14.92
CA VAL A 381 -13.31 -14.61 15.33
C VAL A 381 -12.88 -13.46 16.24
N ALA A 382 -12.02 -13.69 17.23
CA ALA A 382 -11.62 -12.64 18.17
C ALA A 382 -10.75 -11.56 17.51
N THR A 383 -9.83 -11.95 16.62
CA THR A 383 -8.97 -11.03 15.86
C THR A 383 -9.81 -10.08 15.02
N ILE A 384 -10.70 -10.58 14.16
CA ILE A 384 -11.51 -9.72 13.29
C ILE A 384 -12.59 -8.93 14.06
N THR A 385 -13.17 -9.50 15.11
CA THR A 385 -14.13 -8.77 15.97
C THR A 385 -13.45 -7.62 16.71
N THR A 386 -12.20 -7.79 17.13
CA THR A 386 -11.41 -6.72 17.75
C THR A 386 -11.04 -5.64 16.72
N ALA A 387 -10.68 -6.04 15.50
CA ALA A 387 -10.41 -5.13 14.41
C ALA A 387 -11.64 -4.27 14.02
N ARG A 388 -12.81 -4.91 13.83
CA ARG A 388 -14.10 -4.23 13.59
C ARG A 388 -14.49 -3.27 14.71
N LYS A 389 -14.23 -3.60 15.98
CA LYS A 389 -14.48 -2.68 17.12
C LYS A 389 -13.62 -1.42 17.07
N LEU A 390 -12.41 -1.50 16.52
CA LEU A 390 -11.52 -0.34 16.37
C LEU A 390 -11.85 0.49 15.14
N ARG A 391 -12.21 -0.16 14.01
CA ARG A 391 -12.55 0.51 12.75
C ARG A 391 -13.90 -0.01 12.24
N PRO A 392 -15.03 0.50 12.78
CA PRO A 392 -16.35 -0.07 12.55
C PRO A 392 -16.92 0.20 11.16
N ASN A 393 -16.44 1.25 10.47
CA ASN A 393 -16.87 1.59 9.11
C ASN A 393 -16.13 0.77 8.03
N ALA A 394 -15.02 0.11 8.40
CA ALA A 394 -14.13 -0.54 7.47
C ALA A 394 -14.65 -1.90 7.01
N LYS A 395 -14.40 -2.24 5.75
CA LYS A 395 -14.78 -3.51 5.13
C LYS A 395 -13.77 -4.60 5.50
N TRP A 396 -13.87 -5.09 6.73
CA TRP A 396 -13.00 -6.14 7.27
C TRP A 396 -13.25 -7.52 6.65
N GLY A 397 -12.20 -8.28 6.37
CA GLY A 397 -12.31 -9.67 5.96
C GLY A 397 -10.96 -10.38 5.90
N TYR A 398 -11.00 -11.69 5.62
CA TYR A 398 -9.80 -12.51 5.44
C TYR A 398 -9.54 -12.78 3.96
N TYR A 399 -8.28 -12.65 3.53
CA TYR A 399 -7.83 -13.01 2.18
C TYR A 399 -8.00 -14.52 1.91
N ASP A 400 -8.22 -14.88 0.64
CA ASP A 400 -8.49 -16.23 0.12
C ASP A 400 -9.77 -16.89 0.66
N TYR A 401 -10.59 -16.16 1.42
CA TYR A 401 -11.88 -16.66 1.91
C TYR A 401 -13.07 -16.07 1.13
N PRO A 402 -14.02 -16.95 0.73
CA PRO A 402 -14.15 -18.34 1.16
C PRO A 402 -13.25 -19.30 0.36
N PHE A 403 -12.94 -20.53 0.83
CA PHE A 403 -12.03 -21.49 0.15
C PHE A 403 -12.65 -22.36 -0.97
N CYS A 404 -12.03 -22.43 -2.16
CA CYS A 404 -12.40 -23.38 -3.22
C CYS A 404 -11.19 -24.05 -3.89
N ASN A 405 -11.42 -25.19 -4.53
CA ASN A 405 -10.37 -25.98 -5.16
C ASN A 405 -9.99 -25.42 -6.54
N THR A 406 -8.78 -24.87 -6.66
CA THR A 406 -8.21 -24.30 -7.91
C THR A 406 -8.17 -25.24 -9.13
N ASN A 407 -8.36 -26.54 -8.91
CA ASN A 407 -8.49 -27.58 -9.93
C ASN A 407 -9.92 -27.77 -10.49
N SER A 408 -10.90 -27.01 -10.00
CA SER A 408 -12.20 -26.83 -10.69
C SER A 408 -11.97 -26.24 -12.08
N ALA A 409 -13.01 -26.34 -12.93
CA ALA A 409 -13.07 -25.76 -14.27
C ALA A 409 -12.11 -26.35 -15.33
N ASN A 410 -11.34 -27.40 -14.99
CA ASN A 410 -10.47 -28.10 -15.94
C ASN A 410 -11.27 -28.80 -17.05
N ALA A 411 -12.43 -29.39 -16.70
CA ALA A 411 -13.38 -29.98 -17.65
C ALA A 411 -14.37 -28.93 -18.18
N GLU A 412 -14.84 -29.13 -19.41
CA GLU A 412 -15.92 -28.33 -19.99
C GLU A 412 -17.24 -28.62 -19.25
N GLY A 413 -18.03 -27.58 -18.98
CA GLY A 413 -19.26 -27.70 -18.18
C GLY A 413 -19.07 -27.69 -16.66
N ASP A 414 -17.85 -27.73 -16.14
CA ASP A 414 -17.57 -27.61 -14.70
C ASP A 414 -17.54 -26.13 -14.26
N TYR A 415 -18.62 -25.70 -13.61
CA TYR A 415 -18.80 -24.33 -13.09
C TYR A 415 -19.04 -24.29 -11.57
N GLU A 416 -18.68 -25.35 -10.83
CA GLU A 416 -18.98 -25.48 -9.40
C GLU A 416 -17.74 -25.84 -8.58
N CYS A 417 -17.69 -25.36 -7.33
CA CYS A 417 -16.72 -25.86 -6.36
C CYS A 417 -17.05 -27.28 -5.94
N SER A 418 -16.02 -28.07 -5.64
CA SER A 418 -16.17 -29.45 -5.15
C SER A 418 -17.04 -29.52 -3.89
N THR A 419 -17.73 -30.64 -3.70
CA THR A 419 -18.55 -30.91 -2.51
C THR A 419 -17.75 -30.76 -1.21
N GLN A 420 -16.47 -31.16 -1.23
CA GLN A 420 -15.57 -31.00 -0.07
C GLN A 420 -15.27 -29.53 0.23
N ALA A 421 -14.99 -28.71 -0.78
CA ALA A 421 -14.82 -27.27 -0.58
C ALA A 421 -16.11 -26.62 -0.06
N LYS A 422 -17.29 -27.02 -0.55
CA LYS A 422 -18.58 -26.54 -0.03
C LYS A 422 -18.75 -26.89 1.46
N ALA A 423 -18.49 -28.14 1.85
CA ALA A 423 -18.53 -28.59 3.24
C ALA A 423 -17.59 -27.80 4.17
N PHE A 424 -16.32 -27.59 3.78
CA PHE A 424 -15.39 -26.77 4.57
C PHE A 424 -15.91 -25.34 4.77
N ASN A 425 -16.57 -24.75 3.77
CA ASN A 425 -17.15 -23.42 3.93
C ASN A 425 -18.37 -23.44 4.88
N ASP A 426 -19.17 -24.51 4.91
CA ASP A 426 -20.26 -24.70 5.89
C ASP A 426 -19.74 -24.79 7.33
N GLU A 427 -18.67 -25.55 7.54
CA GLU A 427 -17.96 -25.62 8.83
C GLU A 427 -17.34 -24.27 9.24
N MET A 428 -16.82 -23.49 8.28
CA MET A 428 -16.29 -22.14 8.49
C MET A 428 -17.35 -21.03 8.61
N SER A 429 -18.63 -21.38 8.81
CA SER A 429 -19.73 -20.41 9.02
C SER A 429 -19.44 -19.30 10.03
N PHE A 430 -18.66 -19.62 11.07
CA PHE A 430 -18.22 -18.66 12.09
C PHE A 430 -17.36 -17.49 11.56
N ILE A 431 -16.72 -17.63 10.40
CA ILE A 431 -15.99 -16.53 9.74
C ILE A 431 -16.99 -15.60 9.04
N TRP A 432 -18.00 -16.17 8.37
CA TRP A 432 -19.00 -15.43 7.59
C TRP A 432 -19.83 -14.47 8.46
N ASP A 433 -20.13 -14.89 9.69
CA ASP A 433 -20.81 -14.07 10.70
C ASP A 433 -19.92 -12.93 11.26
N ALA A 434 -18.60 -13.04 11.14
CA ALA A 434 -17.61 -12.18 11.80
C ALA A 434 -16.94 -11.12 10.88
N ILE A 435 -16.98 -11.31 9.56
CA ILE A 435 -16.44 -10.39 8.53
C ILE A 435 -17.42 -9.22 8.21
N GLU A 436 -17.01 -8.30 7.34
CA GLU A 436 -17.88 -7.33 6.63
C GLU A 436 -17.76 -7.39 5.10
N ALA A 437 -16.69 -7.99 4.57
CA ALA A 437 -16.49 -8.23 3.15
C ALA A 437 -15.75 -9.56 2.89
N LEU A 438 -15.91 -10.10 1.67
CA LEU A 438 -15.27 -11.33 1.19
C LEU A 438 -14.16 -11.00 0.20
N PHE A 439 -13.02 -11.70 0.31
CA PHE A 439 -11.80 -11.43 -0.46
C PHE A 439 -11.26 -12.72 -1.14
N PRO A 440 -12.05 -13.33 -2.06
CA PRO A 440 -11.63 -14.55 -2.75
C PRO A 440 -10.44 -14.30 -3.66
N SER A 441 -9.48 -15.24 -3.71
CA SER A 441 -8.37 -15.19 -4.65
C SER A 441 -8.78 -15.75 -6.01
N ILE A 442 -8.51 -14.99 -7.08
CA ILE A 442 -8.82 -15.36 -8.47
C ILE A 442 -7.57 -15.36 -9.36
N TYR A 443 -6.41 -15.65 -8.77
CA TYR A 443 -5.10 -15.56 -9.42
C TYR A 443 -4.91 -16.58 -10.56
N LEU A 444 -4.68 -16.06 -11.77
CA LEU A 444 -4.25 -16.82 -12.94
C LEU A 444 -2.72 -16.97 -12.97
N ASN A 445 -2.23 -18.10 -13.49
CA ASN A 445 -0.82 -18.51 -13.43
C ASN A 445 -0.21 -18.89 -14.80
N GLY A 446 -0.90 -18.60 -15.90
CA GLY A 446 -0.43 -18.84 -17.27
C GLY A 446 -0.43 -20.30 -17.73
N LYS A 447 -0.94 -21.25 -16.93
CA LYS A 447 -0.97 -22.69 -17.26
C LYS A 447 -2.30 -23.20 -17.82
N LYS A 448 -3.36 -22.42 -17.67
CA LYS A 448 -4.73 -22.70 -18.13
C LYS A 448 -5.03 -21.89 -19.40
N THR A 449 -5.89 -22.39 -20.27
CA THR A 449 -6.39 -21.62 -21.43
C THR A 449 -7.36 -20.51 -20.98
N SER A 450 -7.59 -19.51 -21.84
CA SER A 450 -8.59 -18.45 -21.60
C SER A 450 -9.96 -19.02 -21.19
N SER A 451 -10.48 -20.04 -21.88
CA SER A 451 -11.75 -20.71 -21.51
C SER A 451 -11.69 -21.42 -20.14
N GLN A 452 -10.56 -22.02 -19.77
CA GLN A 452 -10.38 -22.61 -18.43
C GLN A 452 -10.28 -21.53 -17.34
N ASN A 453 -9.69 -20.37 -17.65
CA ASN A 453 -9.66 -19.20 -16.75
C ASN A 453 -11.07 -18.63 -16.59
N PHE A 454 -11.78 -18.37 -17.69
CA PHE A 454 -13.20 -17.98 -17.69
C PHE A 454 -14.06 -18.87 -16.80
N ARG A 455 -13.95 -20.20 -16.94
CA ARG A 455 -14.68 -21.15 -16.07
C ARG A 455 -14.25 -21.06 -14.61
N PHE A 456 -12.95 -20.93 -14.35
CA PHE A 456 -12.43 -20.82 -12.98
C PHE A 456 -12.93 -19.53 -12.29
N ILE A 457 -12.93 -18.38 -12.98
CA ILE A 457 -13.48 -17.14 -12.43
C ILE A 457 -14.99 -17.27 -12.22
N GLN A 458 -15.74 -17.88 -13.17
CA GLN A 458 -17.16 -18.19 -12.99
C GLN A 458 -17.40 -19.05 -11.75
N VAL A 459 -16.59 -20.09 -11.52
CA VAL A 459 -16.66 -20.95 -10.34
C VAL A 459 -16.53 -20.08 -9.09
N GLU A 460 -15.43 -19.35 -8.92
CA GLU A 460 -15.19 -18.57 -7.69
C GLU A 460 -16.27 -17.51 -7.48
N ALA A 461 -16.59 -16.73 -8.52
CA ALA A 461 -17.54 -15.63 -8.44
C ALA A 461 -18.99 -16.09 -8.16
N LYS A 462 -19.52 -17.07 -8.91
CA LYS A 462 -20.86 -17.63 -8.67
C LYS A 462 -20.99 -18.16 -7.26
N ARG A 463 -19.94 -18.82 -6.78
CA ARG A 463 -19.96 -19.49 -5.48
C ARG A 463 -19.81 -18.49 -4.33
N VAL A 464 -19.20 -17.32 -4.53
CA VAL A 464 -19.31 -16.20 -3.57
C VAL A 464 -20.73 -15.61 -3.60
N ALA A 465 -21.31 -15.39 -4.78
CA ALA A 465 -22.71 -14.91 -4.93
C ALA A 465 -23.71 -15.87 -4.25
N ASN A 466 -23.64 -17.18 -4.55
CA ASN A 466 -24.45 -18.23 -3.93
C ASN A 466 -24.31 -18.24 -2.40
N ARG A 467 -23.12 -17.93 -1.84
CA ARG A 467 -22.92 -17.88 -0.39
C ARG A 467 -23.62 -16.68 0.25
N VAL A 468 -23.55 -15.52 -0.41
CA VAL A 468 -24.26 -14.30 0.00
C VAL A 468 -25.78 -14.48 -0.10
N GLU A 469 -26.26 -15.21 -1.11
CA GLU A 469 -27.69 -15.41 -1.35
C GLU A 469 -28.34 -16.51 -0.49
N THR A 470 -27.62 -17.61 -0.21
CA THR A 470 -28.24 -18.82 0.41
C THR A 470 -28.04 -18.96 1.92
N GLN A 471 -27.06 -18.28 2.53
CA GLN A 471 -26.72 -18.50 3.95
C GLN A 471 -26.52 -17.23 4.78
N GLN A 472 -26.04 -16.14 4.20
CA GLN A 472 -25.96 -14.86 4.91
C GLN A 472 -27.37 -14.25 5.04
N LYS A 473 -27.81 -13.90 6.25
CA LYS A 473 -29.05 -13.12 6.47
C LYS A 473 -28.93 -11.64 6.06
N ARG A 474 -27.84 -11.27 5.38
CA ARG A 474 -27.45 -9.91 5.01
C ARG A 474 -26.64 -9.93 3.72
N ARG A 475 -26.65 -8.85 2.97
CA ARG A 475 -25.75 -8.66 1.83
C ARG A 475 -24.33 -8.38 2.35
N VAL A 476 -23.33 -9.01 1.74
CA VAL A 476 -21.90 -8.82 2.03
C VAL A 476 -21.21 -8.38 0.74
N ASP A 477 -20.31 -7.40 0.84
CA ASP A 477 -19.55 -6.92 -0.31
C ASP A 477 -18.43 -7.89 -0.69
N ILE A 478 -18.15 -8.00 -1.99
CA ILE A 478 -17.16 -8.95 -2.53
C ILE A 478 -16.08 -8.16 -3.28
N TYR A 479 -14.82 -8.36 -2.91
CA TYR A 479 -13.67 -7.75 -3.57
C TYR A 479 -12.69 -8.84 -4.00
N ALA A 480 -12.78 -9.25 -5.26
CA ALA A 480 -11.97 -10.36 -5.76
C ALA A 480 -10.49 -9.94 -5.90
N TYR A 481 -9.59 -10.72 -5.32
CA TYR A 481 -8.15 -10.50 -5.43
C TYR A 481 -7.63 -11.09 -6.74
N SER A 482 -7.23 -10.23 -7.67
CA SER A 482 -6.58 -10.60 -8.92
C SER A 482 -5.13 -10.15 -8.93
N LYS A 483 -4.26 -10.87 -9.63
CA LYS A 483 -3.03 -10.25 -10.13
C LYS A 483 -3.31 -9.55 -11.45
N PHE A 484 -2.27 -9.00 -12.04
CA PHE A 484 -2.21 -8.61 -13.43
C PHE A 484 -0.94 -9.17 -14.12
N GLU A 485 -0.25 -10.07 -13.42
CA GLU A 485 0.98 -10.78 -13.81
C GLU A 485 0.78 -12.29 -13.51
N TYR A 486 1.13 -13.18 -14.45
CA TYR A 486 1.02 -14.63 -14.26
C TYR A 486 2.08 -15.16 -13.29
N ASP A 487 3.34 -14.73 -13.43
CA ASP A 487 4.41 -15.03 -12.48
C ASP A 487 5.39 -13.86 -12.27
N PRO A 488 5.04 -12.89 -11.40
CA PRO A 488 5.91 -11.76 -11.08
C PRO A 488 7.16 -12.15 -10.25
N TYR A 489 7.27 -13.41 -9.81
CA TYR A 489 8.41 -13.87 -9.02
C TYR A 489 9.59 -14.34 -9.87
N THR A 490 9.34 -14.71 -11.14
CA THR A 490 10.36 -15.24 -12.07
C THR A 490 10.36 -14.55 -13.44
N ASN A 491 9.23 -14.02 -13.92
CA ASN A 491 9.12 -13.44 -15.25
C ASN A 491 8.46 -12.04 -15.23
N HIS A 492 9.30 -11.02 -15.29
CA HIS A 492 8.93 -9.60 -15.14
C HIS A 492 8.07 -9.03 -16.27
N THR A 493 7.94 -9.72 -17.40
CA THR A 493 7.12 -9.29 -18.55
C THR A 493 5.86 -10.13 -18.75
N SER A 494 5.59 -11.10 -17.85
CA SER A 494 4.45 -12.02 -17.97
C SER A 494 3.17 -11.41 -17.41
N PHE A 495 2.68 -10.36 -18.07
CA PHE A 495 1.40 -9.72 -17.77
C PHE A 495 0.21 -10.53 -18.32
N TYR A 496 -0.98 -10.30 -17.78
CA TYR A 496 -2.21 -10.89 -18.32
C TYR A 496 -2.50 -10.32 -19.72
N GLU A 497 -2.90 -11.20 -20.64
CA GLU A 497 -3.39 -10.78 -21.96
C GLU A 497 -4.88 -10.38 -21.91
N GLU A 498 -5.40 -9.85 -23.02
CA GLU A 498 -6.71 -9.17 -23.05
C GLU A 498 -7.87 -10.05 -22.60
N ASP A 499 -7.88 -11.30 -23.04
CA ASP A 499 -8.80 -12.34 -22.59
C ASP A 499 -8.80 -12.52 -21.07
N ASP A 500 -7.62 -12.52 -20.45
CA ASP A 500 -7.48 -12.85 -19.04
C ASP A 500 -7.75 -11.67 -18.12
N PHE A 501 -7.44 -10.44 -18.52
CA PHE A 501 -7.97 -9.28 -17.80
C PHE A 501 -9.45 -9.01 -18.09
N CYS A 502 -10.01 -9.50 -19.21
CA CYS A 502 -11.45 -9.59 -19.40
C CYS A 502 -12.08 -10.59 -18.42
N ASN A 503 -11.49 -11.79 -18.30
CA ASN A 503 -11.88 -12.82 -17.35
C ASN A 503 -11.81 -12.32 -15.90
N THR A 504 -10.78 -11.57 -15.47
CA THR A 504 -10.68 -11.13 -14.08
C THR A 504 -11.38 -9.81 -13.74
N VAL A 505 -11.55 -8.88 -14.69
CA VAL A 505 -12.19 -7.57 -14.43
C VAL A 505 -13.64 -7.55 -14.88
N LYS A 506 -13.90 -7.78 -16.18
CA LYS A 506 -15.25 -7.61 -16.74
C LYS A 506 -16.19 -8.69 -16.21
N GLN A 507 -15.77 -9.95 -16.17
CA GLN A 507 -16.63 -11.01 -15.67
C GLN A 507 -17.00 -10.84 -14.19
N CYS A 508 -16.07 -10.33 -13.36
CA CYS A 508 -16.39 -10.00 -11.97
C CYS A 508 -17.50 -8.95 -11.88
N ALA A 509 -17.42 -7.88 -12.68
CA ALA A 509 -18.47 -6.87 -12.75
C ALA A 509 -19.80 -7.45 -13.30
N ASP A 510 -19.75 -8.26 -14.36
CA ASP A 510 -20.92 -8.96 -14.93
C ASP A 510 -21.65 -9.84 -13.91
N LEU A 511 -20.90 -10.45 -12.97
CA LEU A 511 -21.39 -11.32 -11.91
C LEU A 511 -21.75 -10.57 -10.61
N GLY A 512 -21.68 -9.23 -10.60
CA GLY A 512 -22.11 -8.41 -9.47
C GLY A 512 -21.13 -8.33 -8.29
N ILE A 513 -19.86 -8.67 -8.51
CA ILE A 513 -18.79 -8.48 -7.52
C ILE A 513 -18.56 -6.98 -7.29
N SER A 514 -18.45 -6.54 -6.03
CA SER A 514 -18.36 -5.12 -5.63
C SER A 514 -17.06 -4.43 -6.09
N GLY A 515 -15.99 -5.19 -6.35
CA GLY A 515 -14.77 -4.68 -6.97
C GLY A 515 -13.67 -5.73 -7.17
N VAL A 516 -12.54 -5.31 -7.74
CA VAL A 516 -11.34 -6.15 -7.91
C VAL A 516 -10.15 -5.47 -7.26
N VAL A 517 -9.43 -6.20 -6.40
CA VAL A 517 -8.15 -5.75 -5.83
C VAL A 517 -7.03 -6.26 -6.71
N LEU A 518 -6.24 -5.36 -7.28
CA LEU A 518 -5.06 -5.71 -8.07
C LEU A 518 -3.84 -5.84 -7.16
N TRP A 519 -3.32 -7.06 -7.03
CA TRP A 519 -2.17 -7.37 -6.19
C TRP A 519 -0.93 -7.74 -7.01
N SER A 520 0.24 -7.29 -6.55
CA SER A 520 1.55 -7.74 -7.02
C SER A 520 2.53 -7.85 -5.85
N THR A 521 3.56 -8.67 -6.02
CA THR A 521 4.61 -8.84 -5.00
C THR A 521 5.52 -7.62 -4.94
N SER A 522 6.13 -7.35 -3.78
CA SER A 522 7.22 -6.36 -3.64
C SER A 522 8.57 -6.89 -4.14
N LYS A 523 8.71 -8.20 -4.39
CA LYS A 523 9.95 -8.80 -4.88
C LYS A 523 10.36 -8.16 -6.21
N GLN A 524 11.60 -7.65 -6.26
CA GLN A 524 12.19 -7.02 -7.45
C GLN A 524 11.30 -5.92 -8.07
N LEU A 525 10.51 -5.20 -7.24
CA LEU A 525 9.59 -4.18 -7.72
C LEU A 525 10.32 -3.08 -8.51
N LYS A 526 11.50 -2.64 -8.05
CA LYS A 526 12.35 -1.65 -8.75
C LYS A 526 12.66 -2.03 -10.21
N GLN A 527 12.86 -3.32 -10.50
CA GLN A 527 13.09 -3.82 -11.87
C GLN A 527 11.81 -3.90 -12.71
N ARG A 528 10.63 -3.97 -12.07
CA ARG A 528 9.32 -4.10 -12.72
C ARG A 528 8.54 -2.79 -12.83
N CYS A 529 8.84 -1.75 -12.04
CA CYS A 529 8.08 -0.49 -11.97
C CYS A 529 7.72 0.09 -13.33
N SER A 530 8.70 0.23 -14.25
CA SER A 530 8.47 0.77 -15.59
C SER A 530 7.57 -0.12 -16.45
N LEU A 531 7.75 -1.45 -16.37
CA LEU A 531 6.94 -2.44 -17.08
C LEU A 531 5.49 -2.43 -16.59
N ILE A 532 5.29 -2.36 -15.28
CA ILE A 532 3.97 -2.26 -14.64
C ILE A 532 3.29 -0.94 -15.04
N ALA A 533 4.00 0.19 -14.97
CA ALA A 533 3.47 1.49 -15.34
C ALA A 533 3.07 1.55 -16.83
N ASP A 534 3.89 0.98 -17.72
CA ASP A 534 3.57 0.84 -19.13
C ASP A 534 2.34 -0.06 -19.37
N PHE A 535 2.27 -1.21 -18.71
CA PHE A 535 1.15 -2.14 -18.84
C PHE A 535 -0.16 -1.55 -18.29
N MET A 536 -0.12 -0.84 -17.15
CA MET A 536 -1.27 -0.09 -16.63
C MET A 536 -1.68 1.04 -17.57
N GLY A 537 -0.74 1.89 -17.99
CA GLY A 537 -1.03 3.07 -18.80
C GLY A 537 -1.50 2.76 -20.23
N LYS A 538 -1.03 1.65 -20.82
CA LYS A 538 -1.26 1.31 -22.24
C LYS A 538 -2.27 0.18 -22.47
N LYS A 539 -2.45 -0.74 -21.51
CA LYS A 539 -3.39 -1.88 -21.63
C LYS A 539 -4.47 -1.87 -20.54
N LEU A 540 -4.13 -2.18 -19.28
CA LEU A 540 -5.13 -2.53 -18.27
C LEU A 540 -5.94 -1.32 -17.77
N GLY A 541 -5.31 -0.17 -17.56
CA GLY A 541 -5.99 1.06 -17.10
C GLY A 541 -7.09 1.53 -18.05
N PRO A 542 -6.80 1.71 -19.36
CA PRO A 542 -7.82 2.01 -20.36
C PRO A 542 -8.96 0.98 -20.39
N TYR A 543 -8.66 -0.31 -20.21
CA TYR A 543 -9.67 -1.37 -20.14
C TYR A 543 -10.59 -1.22 -18.92
N ILE A 544 -10.01 -1.04 -17.72
CA ILE A 544 -10.76 -0.83 -16.47
C ILE A 544 -11.66 0.40 -16.58
N LEU A 545 -11.17 1.50 -17.15
CA LEU A 545 -11.98 2.71 -17.36
C LEU A 545 -13.17 2.45 -18.31
N ASN A 546 -12.98 1.69 -19.38
CA ASN A 546 -14.04 1.31 -20.31
C ASN A 546 -15.10 0.44 -19.62
N VAL A 547 -14.69 -0.59 -18.86
CA VAL A 547 -15.60 -1.44 -18.08
C VAL A 547 -16.37 -0.60 -17.05
N ARG A 548 -15.67 0.21 -16.24
CA ARG A 548 -16.31 1.10 -15.26
C ARG A 548 -17.35 2.00 -15.90
N ASN A 549 -17.00 2.72 -16.96
CA ASN A 549 -17.91 3.66 -17.63
C ASN A 549 -19.17 2.97 -18.17
N ARG A 550 -19.05 1.75 -18.72
CA ARG A 550 -20.21 0.95 -19.16
C ARG A 550 -21.10 0.53 -17.99
N PHE A 551 -20.53 0.15 -16.85
CA PHE A 551 -21.29 -0.24 -15.67
C PHE A 551 -21.97 0.94 -14.98
N GLU A 552 -21.32 2.11 -14.92
CA GLU A 552 -21.95 3.35 -14.43
C GLU A 552 -23.10 3.78 -15.35
N GLN A 553 -22.91 3.76 -16.68
CA GLN A 553 -23.99 4.04 -17.63
C GLN A 553 -25.16 3.07 -17.44
N CYS A 554 -24.89 1.78 -17.27
CA CYS A 554 -25.94 0.79 -17.01
C CYS A 554 -26.64 1.04 -15.67
N ARG A 555 -25.90 1.40 -14.61
CA ARG A 555 -26.43 1.75 -13.29
C ARG A 555 -27.37 2.96 -13.34
N GLU A 556 -27.03 4.00 -14.11
CA GLU A 556 -27.93 5.14 -14.31
C GLU A 556 -29.16 4.75 -15.15
N GLU A 557 -28.97 4.16 -16.33
CA GLU A 557 -30.05 3.83 -17.28
C GLU A 557 -31.02 2.74 -16.80
N ARG A 558 -30.52 1.75 -16.05
CA ARG A 558 -31.26 0.52 -15.69
C ARG A 558 -31.52 0.35 -14.20
N CYS A 559 -30.80 1.09 -13.35
CA CYS A 559 -30.94 1.00 -11.89
C CYS A 559 -31.19 2.36 -11.22
N THR A 560 -31.45 3.44 -11.98
CA THR A 560 -31.71 4.80 -11.48
C THR A 560 -30.61 5.36 -10.56
N GLY A 561 -29.36 4.95 -10.80
CA GLY A 561 -28.20 5.29 -9.96
C GLY A 561 -28.13 4.53 -8.62
N LYS A 562 -29.09 3.64 -8.33
CA LYS A 562 -29.32 3.05 -6.99
C LYS A 562 -29.05 1.55 -6.88
N GLY A 563 -28.48 0.94 -7.92
CA GLY A 563 -28.10 -0.47 -7.94
C GLY A 563 -26.98 -0.74 -8.93
N ASN A 564 -26.45 -1.97 -8.89
CA ASN A 564 -25.43 -2.43 -9.83
C ASN A 564 -26.09 -3.32 -10.88
N CYS A 565 -25.73 -3.15 -12.14
CA CYS A 565 -26.12 -4.08 -13.19
C CYS A 565 -25.43 -5.44 -13.01
N ILE A 566 -26.17 -6.53 -13.18
CA ILE A 566 -25.67 -7.91 -13.19
C ILE A 566 -26.26 -8.66 -14.38
N LEU A 567 -25.50 -9.54 -15.03
CA LEU A 567 -26.01 -10.34 -16.14
C LEU A 567 -27.09 -11.31 -15.67
N ARG A 568 -28.28 -11.22 -16.27
CA ARG A 568 -29.45 -12.06 -15.93
C ARG A 568 -29.25 -13.55 -16.21
N LYS A 569 -28.29 -13.90 -17.08
CA LYS A 569 -27.90 -15.28 -17.38
C LYS A 569 -26.39 -15.42 -17.22
N PRO A 570 -25.89 -16.57 -16.72
CA PRO A 570 -24.46 -16.84 -16.75
C PRO A 570 -23.91 -16.65 -18.15
N MET A 571 -22.74 -16.03 -18.26
CA MET A 571 -22.02 -15.98 -19.53
C MET A 571 -21.82 -17.40 -20.04
N LYS A 572 -22.07 -17.62 -21.33
CA LYS A 572 -21.57 -18.78 -22.05
C LYS A 572 -20.24 -18.37 -22.69
N GLU A 573 -19.34 -19.35 -22.80
CA GLU A 573 -18.01 -19.21 -23.43
C GLU A 573 -18.11 -18.74 -24.90
#